data_AF-U3TY11-F1
#
_entry.id   AF-U3TY11-F1
#
_cell.length_a   1.000
_cell.length_b   1.000
_cell.length_c   1.000
_cell.angle_alpha   90.00
_cell.angle_beta   90.00
_cell.angle_gamma   90.00
#
_symmetry.space_group_name_H-M   'P 1'
#
loop_
_entity.id
_entity.type
_entity.pdbx_description
1 polymer ?
#
loop_
_entity_poly.entity_id
_entity_poly.type
_entity_poly.pdbx_seq_one_letter_code
_entity_poly.pdbx_strand_id
1 'polypeptide(L)'
;MLLIASALAGSVAAAPGPQVAPVAWLLMQIRTGESTNKYDLVQQSLYRLEKIDPDNPQVLAARIRMALRQGDQAKAQQLFGGWKRGRRMTPPRVNPRQVCV
;
A
#
# COMPACT_ATOMS: atom_id res chain seq x y z
N MET A 1 -17.08 -58.83 -7.80
CA MET A 1 -15.68 -58.39 -7.65
C MET A 1 -15.69 -56.88 -7.44
N LEU A 2 -15.64 -56.49 -6.17
CA LEU A 2 -15.70 -55.13 -5.66
C LEU A 2 -14.27 -54.57 -5.60
N LEU A 3 -13.99 -53.44 -6.23
CA LEU A 3 -12.75 -52.68 -6.00
C LEU A 3 -13.12 -51.21 -5.83
N ILE A 4 -13.25 -50.81 -4.56
CA ILE A 4 -13.46 -49.43 -4.13
C ILE A 4 -12.07 -48.81 -3.99
N ALA A 5 -11.69 -47.92 -4.90
CA ALA A 5 -10.50 -47.09 -4.75
C ALA A 5 -10.83 -45.95 -3.78
N SER A 6 -10.45 -46.11 -2.50
CA SER A 6 -10.53 -45.04 -1.51
C SER A 6 -9.51 -43.96 -1.86
N ALA A 7 -9.97 -42.83 -2.39
CA ALA A 7 -9.17 -41.62 -2.52
C ALA A 7 -8.90 -41.07 -1.12
N LEU A 8 -7.62 -41.06 -0.72
CA LEU A 8 -7.14 -40.40 0.48
C LEU A 8 -7.31 -38.89 0.30
N ALA A 9 -8.42 -38.34 0.80
CA ALA A 9 -8.62 -36.90 0.91
C ALA A 9 -7.70 -36.34 2.00
N GLY A 10 -6.43 -36.13 1.66
CA GLY A 10 -5.51 -35.36 2.47
C GLY A 10 -5.99 -33.92 2.55
N SER A 11 -6.62 -33.55 3.66
CA SER A 11 -6.88 -32.15 3.99
C SER A 11 -5.54 -31.49 4.27
N VAL A 12 -4.97 -30.82 3.27
CA VAL A 12 -3.84 -29.93 3.50
C VAL A 12 -4.38 -28.74 4.28
N ALA A 13 -4.25 -28.78 5.60
CA ALA A 13 -4.45 -27.60 6.43
C ALA A 13 -3.39 -26.57 6.00
N ALA A 14 -3.81 -25.54 5.26
CA ALA A 14 -2.96 -24.40 4.98
C ALA A 14 -2.53 -23.80 6.32
N ALA A 15 -1.25 -23.93 6.67
CA ALA A 15 -0.70 -23.24 7.83
C ALA A 15 -1.05 -21.75 7.72
N PRO A 16 -1.43 -21.07 8.83
CA PRO A 16 -1.69 -19.64 8.78
C PRO A 16 -0.40 -18.94 8.34
N GLY A 17 -0.37 -18.52 7.07
CA GLY A 17 0.71 -17.73 6.53
C GLY A 17 0.79 -16.38 7.24
N PRO A 18 1.91 -15.66 7.13
CA PRO A 18 2.03 -14.32 7.72
C PRO A 18 0.87 -13.43 7.27
N GLN A 19 0.00 -13.05 8.21
CA GLN A 19 -1.12 -12.15 7.94
C GLN A 19 -0.60 -10.73 7.83
N VAL A 20 -0.39 -10.24 6.61
CA VAL A 20 0.02 -8.85 6.38
C VAL A 20 -1.23 -7.97 6.43
N ALA A 21 -1.21 -6.93 7.27
CA ALA A 21 -2.32 -5.98 7.35
C ALA A 21 -2.57 -5.32 5.97
N PRO A 22 -3.84 -5.14 5.54
CA PRO A 22 -4.18 -4.62 4.22
C PRO A 22 -3.46 -3.32 3.84
N VAL A 23 -3.38 -2.36 4.79
CA VAL A 23 -2.68 -1.09 4.59
C VAL A 23 -1.19 -1.29 4.33
N ALA A 24 -0.53 -2.16 5.11
CA ALA A 24 0.91 -2.41 4.97
C ALA A 24 1.24 -3.02 3.61
N TRP A 25 0.41 -3.96 3.14
CA TRP A 25 0.58 -4.58 1.84
C TRP A 25 0.41 -3.58 0.68
N LEU A 26 -0.61 -2.73 0.72
CA LEU A 26 -0.83 -1.70 -0.31
C LEU A 26 0.28 -0.65 -0.34
N LEU A 27 0.81 -0.27 0.82
CA LEU A 27 1.98 0.63 0.89
C LEU A 27 3.23 -0.02 0.31
N MET A 28 3.42 -1.33 0.47
CA MET A 28 4.51 -2.04 -0.21
C MET A 28 4.30 -2.02 -1.73
N GLN A 29 3.08 -2.26 -2.22
CA GLN A 29 2.78 -2.19 -3.65
C GLN A 29 3.09 -0.81 -4.26
N ILE A 30 2.79 0.28 -3.54
CA ILE A 30 3.17 1.63 -3.97
C ILE A 30 4.68 1.73 -4.15
N ARG A 31 5.47 1.27 -3.17
CA ARG A 31 6.94 1.35 -3.25
C ARG A 31 7.51 0.50 -4.37
N THR A 32 6.99 -0.73 -4.54
CA THR A 32 7.38 -1.59 -5.65
C THR A 32 6.99 -0.96 -7.00
N GLY A 33 5.81 -0.33 -7.10
CA GLY A 33 5.39 0.38 -8.29
C GLY A 33 6.27 1.60 -8.60
N GLU A 34 6.59 2.39 -7.58
CA GLU A 34 7.50 3.54 -7.69
C GLU A 34 8.92 3.11 -8.11
N SER A 35 9.47 2.03 -7.55
CA SER A 35 10.82 1.55 -7.87
C SER A 35 10.92 0.87 -9.24
N THR A 36 9.83 0.27 -9.71
CA THR A 36 9.78 -0.43 -11.01
C THR A 36 9.12 0.40 -12.12
N ASN A 37 8.82 1.67 -11.86
CA ASN A 37 8.10 2.56 -12.78
C ASN A 37 6.72 2.05 -13.25
N LYS A 38 6.07 1.19 -12.46
CA LYS A 38 4.72 0.65 -12.75
C LYS A 38 3.65 1.54 -12.10
N TYR A 39 3.36 2.69 -12.72
CA TYR A 39 2.48 3.69 -12.11
C TYR A 39 1.01 3.28 -12.02
N ASP A 40 0.55 2.34 -12.84
CA ASP A 40 -0.79 1.78 -12.70
C ASP A 40 -0.94 1.01 -11.38
N LEU A 41 0.10 0.27 -10.96
CA LEU A 41 0.14 -0.40 -9.66
C LEU A 41 0.07 0.61 -8.51
N VAL A 42 0.78 1.74 -8.65
CA VAL A 42 0.73 2.84 -7.68
C VAL A 42 -0.67 3.42 -7.59
N GLN A 43 -1.31 3.73 -8.74
CA GLN A 43 -2.67 4.29 -8.79
C GLN A 43 -3.71 3.36 -8.19
N GLN A 44 -3.70 2.07 -8.54
CA GLN A 44 -4.63 1.08 -8.00
C GLN A 44 -4.45 0.90 -6.49
N SER A 45 -3.21 0.93 -6.01
CA SER A 45 -2.92 0.82 -4.58
C SER A 45 -3.37 2.06 -3.82
N LEU A 46 -3.10 3.26 -4.36
CA LEU A 46 -3.57 4.54 -3.81
C LEU A 46 -5.10 4.60 -3.74
N TYR A 47 -5.80 4.21 -4.81
CA TYR A 47 -7.26 4.19 -4.84
C TYR A 47 -7.85 3.34 -3.71
N ARG A 48 -7.26 2.17 -3.43
CA ARG A 48 -7.70 1.32 -2.32
C ARG A 48 -7.38 1.95 -0.97
N LEU A 49 -6.18 2.50 -0.82
CA LEU A 49 -5.73 3.15 0.43
C LEU A 49 -6.58 4.38 0.78
N GLU A 50 -6.99 5.19 -0.19
CA GLU A 50 -7.89 6.33 0.03
C GLU A 50 -9.25 5.92 0.60
N LYS A 51 -9.69 4.67 0.38
CA LYS A 51 -10.93 4.13 0.96
C LYS A 51 -10.74 3.48 2.32
N ILE A 52 -9.52 3.06 2.65
CA ILE A 52 -9.21 2.33 3.87
C ILE A 52 -8.73 3.29 4.96
N ASP A 53 -7.77 4.15 4.65
CA ASP A 53 -7.10 5.06 5.58
C ASP A 53 -6.59 6.30 4.81
N PRO A 54 -7.49 7.25 4.45
CA PRO A 54 -7.13 8.43 3.66
C PRO A 54 -6.21 9.41 4.39
N ASP A 55 -6.24 9.41 5.73
CA ASP A 55 -5.46 10.31 6.58
C ASP A 55 -4.04 9.78 6.86
N ASN A 56 -3.74 8.57 6.37
CA ASN A 56 -2.42 7.98 6.52
C ASN A 56 -1.33 8.90 5.94
N PRO A 57 -0.31 9.27 6.74
CA PRO A 57 0.77 10.13 6.28
C PRO A 57 1.49 9.61 5.02
N GLN A 58 1.57 8.29 4.86
CA GLN A 58 2.25 7.67 3.73
C GLN A 58 1.41 7.70 2.46
N VAL A 59 0.08 7.61 2.59
CA VAL A 59 -0.85 7.74 1.46
C VAL A 59 -0.77 9.15 0.91
N LEU A 60 -0.82 10.16 1.79
CA LEU A 60 -0.63 11.55 1.37
C LEU A 60 0.72 11.77 0.69
N ALA A 61 1.82 11.26 1.27
CA ALA A 61 3.15 11.42 0.68
C ALA A 61 3.24 10.79 -0.71
N ALA A 62 2.65 9.60 -0.90
CA ALA A 62 2.59 8.94 -2.20
C ALA A 62 1.74 9.72 -3.21
N ARG A 63 0.60 10.31 -2.81
CA ARG A 63 -0.23 11.17 -3.68
C ARG A 63 0.53 12.43 -4.13
N ILE A 64 1.31 13.04 -3.24
CA ILE A 64 2.17 14.18 -3.59
C ILE A 64 3.22 13.78 -4.62
N ARG A 65 3.94 12.66 -4.40
CA ARG A 65 4.93 12.16 -5.38
C ARG A 65 4.30 11.82 -6.73
N MET A 66 3.11 11.24 -6.73
CA MET A 66 2.36 10.93 -7.95
C MET A 66 1.96 12.20 -8.70
N ALA A 67 1.45 13.22 -8.01
CA ALA A 67 1.11 14.50 -8.62
C ALA A 67 2.33 15.18 -9.25
N LEU A 68 3.47 15.21 -8.53
CA LEU A 68 4.73 15.75 -9.06
C LEU A 68 5.20 15.01 -10.32
N ARG A 69 5.08 13.67 -10.34
CA ARG A 69 5.43 12.85 -11.51
C ARG A 69 4.53 13.12 -12.71
N GLN A 70 3.25 13.41 -12.49
CA GLN A 70 2.29 13.76 -13.54
C GLN A 70 2.48 15.19 -14.06
N GLY A 71 3.41 15.97 -13.48
CA GLY A 71 3.58 17.38 -13.79
C GLY A 71 2.54 18.29 -13.12
N ASP A 72 1.65 17.74 -12.28
CA ASP A 72 0.61 18.49 -11.58
C ASP A 72 1.16 19.11 -10.29
N GLN A 73 1.97 20.15 -10.47
CA GLN A 73 2.58 20.88 -9.37
C GLN A 73 1.54 21.57 -8.48
N ALA A 74 0.45 22.05 -9.07
CA ALA A 74 -0.64 22.72 -8.34
C ALA A 74 -1.29 21.76 -7.33
N LYS A 75 -1.63 20.55 -7.76
CA LYS A 75 -2.18 19.51 -6.88
C LYS A 75 -1.20 19.09 -5.79
N ALA A 76 0.07 18.92 -6.13
CA ALA A 76 1.11 18.59 -5.15
C ALA A 76 1.20 19.65 -4.05
N GLN A 77 1.21 20.94 -4.43
CA GLN A 77 1.23 22.06 -3.50
C GLN A 77 -0.05 22.15 -2.66
N GLN A 78 -1.22 21.92 -3.26
CA GLN A 78 -2.50 21.89 -2.54
C GLN A 78 -2.51 20.79 -1.47
N LEU A 79 -2.10 19.57 -1.82
CA LEU A 79 -2.03 18.44 -0.89
C LEU A 79 -1.06 18.74 0.27
N PHE A 80 0.14 19.24 -0.05
CA PHE A 80 1.14 19.59 0.97
C PHE A 80 0.70 20.76 1.86
N GLY A 81 0.06 21.78 1.28
CA GLY A 81 -0.44 22.94 2.01
C GLY A 81 -1.63 22.61 2.91
N GLY A 82 -2.59 21.83 2.42
CA GLY A 82 -3.69 21.30 3.24
C GLY A 82 -3.16 20.48 4.42
N TRP A 83 -2.17 19.65 4.16
CA TRP A 83 -1.52 18.86 5.17
C TRP A 83 -0.81 19.68 6.26
N LYS A 84 0.00 20.68 5.87
CA LYS A 84 0.68 21.57 6.84
C LYS A 84 -0.28 22.30 7.75
N ARG A 85 -1.45 22.70 7.23
CA ARG A 85 -2.49 23.38 8.03
C ARG A 85 -3.13 22.47 9.06
N GLY A 86 -3.31 21.18 8.73
CA GLY A 86 -3.86 20.19 9.67
C GLY A 86 -2.85 19.64 10.70
N ARG A 87 -1.55 19.59 10.38
CA ARG A 87 -0.50 18.94 11.21
C ARG A 87 0.51 19.89 11.85
N ARG A 88 0.05 20.96 12.50
CA ARG A 88 0.84 21.67 13.52
C ARG A 88 0.84 20.78 14.79
N MET A 89 1.77 19.88 15.12
CA MET A 89 3.15 19.60 14.75
C MET A 89 3.48 18.22 15.35
N THR A 90 3.55 17.16 14.54
CA THR A 90 4.16 15.88 14.95
C THR A 90 4.78 15.24 13.70
N PRO A 91 6.11 15.01 13.68
CA PRO A 91 6.74 14.38 12.54
C PRO A 91 6.20 12.95 12.39
N PRO A 92 5.98 12.48 11.15
CA PRO A 92 5.57 11.09 10.95
C PRO A 92 6.64 10.17 11.56
N ARG A 93 6.25 9.23 12.42
CA ARG A 93 7.15 8.13 12.83
C ARG A 93 7.41 7.27 11.60
N VAL A 94 8.47 7.60 10.88
CA VAL A 94 8.98 6.79 9.79
C VAL A 94 9.51 5.49 10.41
N ASN A 95 8.86 4.36 10.13
CA ASN A 95 9.34 3.06 10.57
C ASN A 95 10.59 2.71 9.74
N PRO A 96 11.76 2.45 10.34
CA PRO A 96 12.98 2.15 9.59
C PRO A 96 12.87 0.87 8.73
N ARG A 97 12.01 -0.10 9.11
CA ARG A 97 11.68 -1.26 8.25
C ARG A 97 11.02 -0.88 6.93
N GLN A 98 10.57 0.36 6.83
CA GLN A 98 9.93 0.92 5.66
C GLN A 98 10.84 1.87 4.86
N VAL A 99 12.06 2.12 5.32
CA VAL A 99 13.02 3.03 4.67
C VAL A 99 14.12 2.27 3.93
N CYS A 100 14.42 1.04 4.32
CA CYS A 100 15.40 0.21 3.65
C CYS A 100 14.80 -0.43 2.38
N VAL A 101 15.19 0.11 1.22
CA VAL A 101 15.35 -0.62 -0.05
C VAL A 101 16.83 -0.64 -0.33
#